data_AF-A0A5N6WKC8-F1
#
_entry.id   AF-A0A5N6WKC8-F1
#
_cell.length_a   1.000
_cell.length_b   1.000
_cell.length_c   1.000
_cell.angle_alpha   90.00
_cell.angle_beta   90.00
_cell.angle_gamma   90.00
#
_symmetry.space_group_name_H-M   'P 1'
#
loop_
_entity.id
_entity.type
_entity.pdbx_description
1 polymer ?
#
loop_
_entity_poly.entity_id
_entity_poly.type
_entity_poly.pdbx_seq_one_letter_code
_entity_poly.pdbx_strand_id
1 'polypeptide(L)'
;MSDVLDDETVWFPKGQTTINNAATKSRRLRAATDGDDGDEEDVVFVLGQSDMGALNRYLHGGRVLPLDRTSYCNKTGIVDTSLLTPMIWTKVDELIEAYIQVHADCTGFLGDEDTAIKRWKANPTASATRTETALQRWRAGRKAGQKVTAAADDDDTDFDKLCTWDKMNGLAQNIYSYSEDAGSTDADDSYYVAMLTLCGDYNDSNDPAEQESIRQDILDLTDDLLGDVNKILSHIGKVKEALKLFEASCQTNQSTLEGLEKSMTTILDQELGSIQDLEKEIKKHQDSIISYQAIIDHDRYEQEMTAAYVWIPIAGTIAGPVVFAQMQAEIDKYEGKIEAMNKLIKDEEASKQLHKTLQANVTSMKSHATDLSNLIGPAMHTIEALEGGWNVMGSQVQFIHDKAEKFEEKIPRLSMTKRQLKSISDEWYKLNKYVMSYIQNAQLVVPVQVLSLEDYLQQLKDVANKSS
;
A
#
# COMPACT_ATOMS: atom_id res chain seq x y z
N MET A 1 -22.05 0.02 25.78
CA MET A 1 -22.65 -1.12 25.08
C MET A 1 -23.92 -1.53 25.83
N SER A 2 -24.93 -2.04 25.13
CA SER A 2 -26.18 -2.54 25.72
C SER A 2 -25.93 -3.83 26.52
N ASP A 3 -26.76 -4.12 27.53
CA ASP A 3 -26.76 -5.41 28.24
C ASP A 3 -27.39 -6.55 27.39
N VAL A 4 -27.82 -6.23 26.17
CA VAL A 4 -28.34 -7.16 25.16
C VAL A 4 -27.53 -7.00 23.88
N LEU A 5 -27.15 -8.13 23.29
CA LEU A 5 -26.45 -8.25 22.03
C LEU A 5 -27.50 -8.51 20.93
N ASP A 6 -27.89 -7.45 20.23
CA ASP A 6 -28.97 -7.43 19.23
C ASP A 6 -28.57 -6.89 17.85
N ASP A 7 -27.47 -6.13 17.79
CA ASP A 7 -26.93 -5.52 16.56
C ASP A 7 -25.64 -6.23 16.10
N GLU A 8 -25.73 -6.97 15.00
CA GLU A 8 -24.60 -7.65 14.37
C GLU A 8 -23.55 -6.69 13.83
N THR A 9 -23.97 -5.49 13.42
CA THR A 9 -23.10 -4.55 12.72
C THR A 9 -22.02 -4.02 13.65
N VAL A 10 -22.24 -4.05 14.97
CA VAL A 10 -21.24 -3.72 15.98
C VAL A 10 -19.98 -4.57 15.77
N TRP A 11 -20.15 -5.85 15.44
CA TRP A 11 -19.10 -6.87 15.34
C TRP A 11 -18.44 -6.99 13.96
N PHE A 12 -18.80 -6.12 13.00
CA PHE A 12 -18.21 -6.13 11.67
C PHE A 12 -16.80 -5.51 11.65
N PRO A 13 -15.93 -5.89 10.70
CA PRO A 13 -14.58 -5.33 10.59
C PRO A 13 -14.57 -3.83 10.26
N LYS A 14 -14.52 -2.98 11.29
CA LYS A 14 -14.62 -1.52 11.14
C LYS A 14 -13.34 -0.91 10.59
N GLY A 15 -13.46 -0.06 9.56
CA GLY A 15 -12.35 0.72 9.02
C GLY A 15 -11.25 -0.09 8.33
N GLN A 16 -11.52 -1.37 8.01
CA GLN A 16 -10.53 -2.26 7.38
C GLN A 16 -10.63 -2.26 5.85
N THR A 17 -11.79 -1.90 5.31
CA THR A 17 -12.05 -1.80 3.88
C THR A 17 -12.51 -0.40 3.50
N THR A 18 -12.40 -0.08 2.22
CA THR A 18 -12.90 1.18 1.66
C THR A 18 -13.54 0.93 0.31
N ILE A 19 -14.47 1.81 -0.08
CA ILE A 19 -15.03 1.83 -1.43
C ILE A 19 -14.01 2.49 -2.33
N ASN A 20 -13.63 1.78 -3.37
CA ASN A 20 -12.74 2.19 -4.42
C ASN A 20 -13.51 3.11 -5.38
N ASN A 21 -13.58 4.40 -5.02
CA ASN A 21 -14.43 5.40 -5.70
C ASN A 21 -13.90 5.89 -7.06
N ALA A 22 -12.92 5.22 -7.68
CA ALA A 22 -12.48 5.64 -9.01
C ALA A 22 -13.45 5.10 -10.07
N ALA A 23 -14.25 5.99 -10.64
CA ALA A 23 -15.08 5.66 -11.79
C ALA A 23 -14.20 5.34 -13.00
N THR A 24 -13.86 4.07 -13.24
CA THR A 24 -13.16 3.65 -14.47
C THR A 24 -14.03 2.80 -15.38
N LYS A 25 -14.10 3.25 -16.65
CA LYS A 25 -14.72 2.54 -17.78
C LYS A 25 -14.08 1.16 -18.07
N SER A 26 -12.90 0.84 -17.54
CA SER A 26 -12.25 -0.47 -17.70
C SER A 26 -13.12 -1.63 -17.22
N ARG A 27 -13.94 -1.42 -16.17
CA ARG A 27 -14.82 -2.46 -15.64
C ARG A 27 -15.98 -2.82 -16.59
N ARG A 28 -16.42 -1.91 -17.48
CA ARG A 28 -17.42 -2.22 -18.53
C ARG A 28 -16.93 -3.30 -19.51
N LEU A 29 -15.62 -3.52 -19.63
CA LEU A 29 -15.06 -4.57 -20.49
C LEU A 29 -14.94 -5.92 -19.78
N ARG A 30 -14.64 -5.96 -18.47
CA ARG A 30 -14.62 -7.22 -17.67
C ARG A 30 -16.03 -7.75 -17.36
N ALA A 31 -16.99 -6.88 -17.05
CA ALA A 31 -18.38 -7.28 -16.81
C ALA A 31 -19.07 -7.91 -18.04
N ALA A 32 -18.49 -7.79 -19.24
CA ALA A 32 -19.01 -8.42 -20.46
C ALA A 32 -18.50 -9.86 -20.66
N THR A 33 -17.46 -10.30 -19.94
CA THR A 33 -16.85 -11.63 -20.11
C THR A 33 -17.16 -12.59 -18.97
N ASP A 34 -17.30 -12.08 -17.75
CA ASP A 34 -17.67 -12.87 -16.59
C ASP A 34 -19.09 -12.45 -16.20
N GLY A 35 -20.07 -13.31 -16.47
CA GLY A 35 -21.51 -13.03 -16.32
C GLY A 35 -21.99 -12.89 -14.88
N ASP A 36 -21.30 -12.08 -14.09
CA ASP A 36 -21.64 -11.71 -12.72
C ASP A 36 -22.33 -10.33 -12.74
N ASP A 37 -23.66 -10.35 -12.85
CA ASP A 37 -24.55 -9.18 -12.87
C ASP A 37 -24.72 -8.55 -11.46
N GLY A 38 -23.65 -8.46 -10.69
CA GLY A 38 -23.63 -7.83 -9.37
C GLY A 38 -23.06 -6.42 -9.42
N ASP A 39 -23.88 -5.41 -9.14
CA ASP A 39 -23.44 -4.07 -8.73
C ASP A 39 -22.73 -4.14 -7.35
N GLU A 40 -21.71 -5.00 -7.19
CA GLU A 40 -20.88 -5.00 -5.98
C GLU A 40 -20.01 -3.74 -6.02
N GLU A 41 -20.22 -2.84 -5.05
CA GLU A 41 -19.33 -1.72 -4.78
C GLU A 41 -17.89 -2.24 -4.76
N ASP A 42 -16.98 -1.53 -5.42
CA ASP A 42 -15.60 -1.94 -5.56
C ASP A 42 -14.89 -1.83 -4.20
N VAL A 43 -14.98 -2.86 -3.36
CA VAL A 43 -14.43 -2.82 -2.00
C VAL A 43 -13.02 -3.40 -2.01
N VAL A 44 -12.07 -2.64 -1.48
CA VAL A 44 -10.68 -3.08 -1.33
C VAL A 44 -10.25 -3.03 0.13
N PHE A 45 -9.22 -3.80 0.47
CA PHE A 45 -8.51 -3.61 1.74
C PHE A 45 -7.90 -2.20 1.77
N VAL A 46 -7.97 -1.52 2.91
CA VAL A 46 -7.64 -0.09 2.98
C VAL A 46 -6.17 0.22 2.63
N LEU A 47 -5.23 -0.72 2.83
CA LEU A 47 -3.84 -0.55 2.38
C LEU A 47 -3.67 -0.74 0.85
N GLY A 48 -4.67 -1.29 0.18
CA GLY A 48 -4.69 -1.48 -1.28
C GLY A 48 -5.27 -0.32 -2.08
N GLN A 49 -5.61 0.81 -1.42
CA GLN A 49 -6.18 1.96 -2.12
C GLN A 49 -5.17 2.73 -2.99
N SER A 50 -5.67 3.57 -3.90
CA SER A 50 -4.88 4.27 -4.92
C SER A 50 -3.70 5.08 -4.37
N ASP A 51 -3.84 5.72 -3.21
CA ASP A 51 -2.78 6.53 -2.62
C ASP A 51 -1.56 5.68 -2.21
N MET A 52 -1.80 4.44 -1.75
CA MET A 52 -0.72 3.49 -1.47
C MET A 52 -0.07 2.96 -2.75
N GLY A 53 -0.83 2.82 -3.83
CA GLY A 53 -0.31 2.51 -5.16
C GLY A 53 0.61 3.63 -5.69
N ALA A 54 0.17 4.88 -5.56
CA ALA A 54 0.95 6.06 -5.93
C ALA A 54 2.22 6.20 -5.08
N LEU A 55 2.12 6.03 -3.75
CA LEU A 55 3.28 6.03 -2.86
C LEU A 55 4.31 5.00 -3.32
N ASN A 56 3.86 3.78 -3.62
CA ASN A 56 4.74 2.74 -4.10
C ASN A 56 5.41 3.10 -5.44
N ARG A 57 4.69 3.68 -6.41
CA ARG A 57 5.27 4.17 -7.68
C ARG A 57 6.45 5.11 -7.44
N TYR A 58 6.27 6.15 -6.63
CA TYR A 58 7.33 7.13 -6.38
C TYR A 58 8.53 6.51 -5.66
N LEU A 59 8.29 5.60 -4.69
CA LEU A 59 9.35 4.89 -3.99
C LEU A 59 10.24 4.07 -4.95
N HIS A 60 9.65 3.31 -5.87
CA HIS A 60 10.45 2.58 -6.86
C HIS A 60 11.15 3.50 -7.86
N GLY A 61 10.57 4.67 -8.14
CA GLY A 61 11.24 5.75 -8.85
C GLY A 61 12.56 6.18 -8.22
N GLY A 62 12.54 6.42 -6.91
CA GLY A 62 13.72 6.80 -6.14
C GLY A 62 14.82 5.74 -6.18
N ARG A 63 14.47 4.45 -6.26
CA ARG A 63 15.46 3.34 -6.32
C ARG A 63 16.30 3.34 -7.59
N VAL A 64 15.79 3.89 -8.69
CA VAL A 64 16.47 3.81 -10.00
C VAL A 64 17.17 5.11 -10.40
N LEU A 65 17.33 6.06 -9.48
CA LEU A 65 18.07 7.30 -9.73
C LEU A 65 19.54 7.05 -10.11
N PRO A 66 20.16 7.91 -10.93
CA PRO A 66 21.60 7.88 -11.16
C PRO A 66 22.35 8.32 -9.91
N LEU A 67 23.43 7.62 -9.57
CA LEU A 67 24.19 7.81 -8.32
C LEU A 67 25.62 8.32 -8.56
N ASP A 68 25.97 8.54 -9.82
CA ASP A 68 27.29 9.02 -10.24
C ASP A 68 27.17 9.71 -11.60
N ARG A 69 28.20 10.48 -11.99
CA ARG A 69 28.19 11.24 -13.25
C ARG A 69 27.99 10.37 -14.49
N THR A 70 28.56 9.16 -14.50
CA THR A 70 28.47 8.25 -15.65
C THR A 70 27.03 7.75 -15.81
N SER A 71 26.44 7.25 -14.72
CA SER A 71 25.03 6.83 -14.73
C SER A 71 24.10 8.02 -14.99
N TYR A 72 24.42 9.21 -14.50
CA TYR A 72 23.65 10.43 -14.76
C TYR A 72 23.62 10.77 -16.24
N CYS A 73 24.78 10.93 -16.88
CA CYS A 73 24.86 11.25 -18.32
C CYS A 73 24.20 10.17 -19.17
N ASN A 74 24.45 8.90 -18.87
CA ASN A 74 23.86 7.78 -19.63
C ASN A 74 22.33 7.78 -19.53
N LYS A 75 21.78 7.92 -18.33
CA LYS A 75 20.32 7.87 -18.13
C LYS A 75 19.64 9.11 -18.70
N THR A 76 20.23 10.30 -18.55
CA THR A 76 19.68 11.56 -19.07
C THR A 76 19.87 11.74 -20.58
N GLY A 77 20.71 10.92 -21.23
CA GLY A 77 21.00 11.02 -22.65
C GLY A 77 21.98 12.15 -23.01
N ILE A 78 22.78 12.62 -22.04
CA ILE A 78 23.80 13.63 -22.28
C ILE A 78 25.04 12.96 -22.88
N VAL A 79 25.19 13.08 -24.20
CA VAL A 79 26.29 12.47 -24.95
C VAL A 79 27.50 13.39 -25.04
N ASP A 80 27.28 14.69 -25.27
CA ASP A 80 28.35 15.69 -25.36
C ASP A 80 28.61 16.34 -23.99
N THR A 81 29.54 15.76 -23.24
CA THR A 81 29.95 16.30 -21.94
C THR A 81 30.90 17.49 -22.05
N SER A 82 31.35 17.89 -23.25
CA SER A 82 32.26 19.02 -23.42
C SER A 82 31.60 20.37 -23.13
N LEU A 83 30.26 20.41 -23.23
CA LEU A 83 29.42 21.56 -22.91
C LEU A 83 29.10 21.69 -21.41
N LEU A 84 29.42 20.68 -20.60
CA LEU A 84 29.30 20.74 -19.15
C LEU A 84 30.50 21.48 -18.58
N THR A 85 30.37 22.81 -18.43
CA THR A 85 31.41 23.64 -17.81
C THR A 85 31.61 23.26 -16.34
N PRO A 86 32.73 23.67 -15.70
CA PRO A 86 32.94 23.37 -14.28
C PRO A 86 31.79 23.85 -13.38
N MET A 87 31.15 24.97 -13.72
CA MET A 87 30.01 25.49 -12.95
C MET A 87 28.76 24.61 -13.11
N ILE A 88 28.49 24.13 -14.33
CA ILE A 88 27.39 23.18 -14.57
C ILE A 88 27.68 21.85 -13.88
N TRP A 89 28.91 21.34 -13.96
CA TRP A 89 29.29 20.10 -13.28
C TRP A 89 29.10 20.17 -11.77
N THR A 90 29.47 21.28 -11.13
CA THR A 90 29.21 21.47 -9.70
C THR A 90 27.72 21.32 -9.38
N LYS A 91 26.82 21.87 -10.20
CA LYS A 91 25.37 21.73 -9.99
C LYS A 91 24.84 20.34 -10.28
N VAL A 92 25.41 19.64 -11.27
CA VAL A 92 25.09 18.24 -11.52
C VAL A 92 25.55 17.36 -10.35
N ASP A 93 26.70 17.62 -9.75
CA ASP A 93 27.18 16.88 -8.59
C ASP A 93 26.27 17.08 -7.37
N GLU A 94 25.91 18.33 -7.06
CA GLU A 94 24.96 18.64 -5.98
C GLU A 94 23.60 17.93 -6.20
N LEU A 95 23.14 17.82 -7.45
CA LEU A 95 21.93 17.08 -7.81
C LEU A 95 22.09 15.57 -7.62
N ILE A 96 23.24 14.99 -7.99
CA ILE A 96 23.55 13.58 -7.76
C ILE A 96 23.62 13.29 -6.26
N GLU A 97 24.17 14.19 -5.44
CA GLU A 97 24.15 14.05 -3.97
C GLU A 97 22.72 14.00 -3.42
N ALA A 98 21.83 14.85 -3.92
CA ALA A 98 20.40 14.78 -3.58
C ALA A 98 19.76 13.46 -4.05
N TYR A 99 20.16 12.93 -5.21
CA TYR A 99 19.67 11.62 -5.69
C TYR A 99 20.13 10.46 -4.83
N ILE A 100 21.37 10.49 -4.34
CA ILE A 100 21.88 9.48 -3.41
C ILE A 100 21.03 9.45 -2.14
N GLN A 101 20.65 10.62 -1.60
CA GLN A 101 19.80 10.70 -0.42
C GLN A 101 18.38 10.16 -0.71
N VAL A 102 17.73 10.63 -1.78
CA VAL A 102 16.40 10.13 -2.18
C VAL A 102 16.41 8.63 -2.43
N HIS A 103 17.44 8.12 -3.09
CA HIS A 103 17.64 6.70 -3.33
C HIS A 103 17.76 5.91 -2.02
N ALA A 104 18.57 6.39 -1.08
CA ALA A 104 18.76 5.76 0.22
C ALA A 104 17.45 5.74 1.02
N ASP A 105 16.71 6.85 1.05
CA ASP A 105 15.43 6.94 1.76
C ASP A 105 14.38 6.00 1.15
N CYS A 106 14.24 5.99 -0.18
CA CYS A 106 13.27 5.13 -0.87
C CYS A 106 13.64 3.64 -0.75
N THR A 107 14.93 3.31 -0.83
CA THR A 107 15.42 1.93 -0.65
C THR A 107 15.26 1.48 0.80
N GLY A 108 15.54 2.36 1.76
CA GLY A 108 15.31 2.10 3.18
C GLY A 108 13.83 1.88 3.51
N PHE A 109 12.93 2.61 2.86
CA PHE A 109 11.49 2.41 3.00
C PHE A 109 11.01 1.08 2.41
N LEU A 110 11.45 0.74 1.19
CA LEU A 110 11.05 -0.48 0.49
C LEU A 110 11.76 -1.74 0.97
N GLY A 111 12.95 -1.62 1.58
CA GLY A 111 13.82 -2.75 1.89
C GLY A 111 14.63 -3.23 0.68
N ASP A 112 15.61 -4.11 0.94
CA ASP A 112 16.39 -4.75 -0.12
C ASP A 112 15.55 -5.79 -0.90
N GLU A 113 15.94 -6.09 -2.15
CA GLU A 113 15.21 -7.04 -3.02
C GLU A 113 15.18 -8.48 -2.48
N ASP A 114 16.11 -8.80 -1.58
CA ASP A 114 16.37 -10.17 -1.14
C ASP A 114 15.55 -10.53 0.12
N THR A 115 15.22 -9.55 0.96
CA THR A 115 14.60 -9.78 2.27
C THR A 115 13.08 -9.96 2.18
N ALA A 116 12.40 -9.17 1.33
CA ALA A 116 10.94 -9.26 1.16
C ALA A 116 10.51 -10.58 0.47
N ILE A 117 11.23 -10.99 -0.59
CA ILE A 117 10.90 -12.19 -1.39
C ILE A 117 11.27 -13.50 -0.66
N LYS A 118 12.40 -13.53 0.08
CA LYS A 118 12.85 -14.75 0.79
C LYS A 118 11.98 -15.07 2.01
N ARG A 119 11.50 -14.06 2.74
CA ARG A 119 10.66 -14.27 3.94
C ARG A 119 9.28 -14.83 3.60
N TRP A 120 8.69 -14.39 2.47
CA TRP A 120 7.38 -14.91 2.04
C TRP A 120 7.45 -16.31 1.43
N LYS A 121 8.46 -16.61 0.59
CA LYS A 121 8.66 -17.97 0.03
C LYS A 121 8.95 -19.02 1.10
N ALA A 122 9.41 -18.62 2.29
CA ALA A 122 9.61 -19.51 3.42
C ALA A 122 8.29 -19.87 4.14
N ASN A 123 7.20 -19.13 3.93
CA ASN A 123 5.94 -19.33 4.67
C ASN A 123 4.62 -19.13 3.88
N PRO A 124 4.50 -19.42 2.57
CA PRO A 124 3.25 -19.18 1.84
C PRO A 124 2.20 -20.27 2.09
N THR A 125 2.57 -21.39 2.73
CA THR A 125 1.75 -22.61 2.85
C THR A 125 1.31 -22.95 4.26
N ALA A 126 1.60 -22.14 5.28
CA ALA A 126 1.20 -22.47 6.64
C ALA A 126 -0.33 -22.49 6.84
N SER A 127 -1.11 -21.81 5.98
CA SER A 127 -2.58 -21.81 5.99
C SER A 127 -3.18 -22.82 4.99
N ALA A 128 -2.66 -22.93 3.75
CA ALA A 128 -3.26 -23.73 2.68
C ALA A 128 -3.27 -25.27 2.90
N THR A 129 -2.55 -25.78 3.91
CA THR A 129 -2.57 -27.21 4.30
C THR A 129 -3.22 -27.48 5.65
N ARG A 130 -3.82 -26.48 6.31
CA ARG A 130 -4.51 -26.68 7.60
C ARG A 130 -5.93 -27.18 7.36
N THR A 131 -6.19 -28.41 7.76
CA THR A 131 -7.53 -29.02 7.71
C THR A 131 -8.39 -28.73 8.94
N GLU A 132 -7.79 -28.21 10.02
CA GLU A 132 -8.47 -27.88 11.28
C GLU A 132 -8.59 -26.36 11.46
N THR A 133 -9.78 -25.88 11.84
CA THR A 133 -10.02 -24.46 12.11
C THR A 133 -9.35 -24.01 13.41
N ALA A 134 -9.17 -22.70 13.59
CA ALA A 134 -8.63 -22.16 14.84
C ALA A 134 -9.47 -22.57 16.05
N LEU A 135 -10.80 -22.56 15.92
CA LEU A 135 -11.69 -22.90 17.02
C LEU A 135 -11.63 -24.39 17.36
N GLN A 136 -11.45 -25.25 16.35
CA GLN A 136 -11.22 -26.68 16.56
C GLN A 136 -9.92 -26.93 17.34
N ARG A 137 -8.84 -26.19 17.03
CA ARG A 137 -7.57 -26.26 17.77
C ARG A 137 -7.71 -25.78 19.20
N TRP A 138 -8.39 -24.65 19.42
CA TRP A 138 -8.67 -24.13 20.76
C TRP A 138 -9.46 -25.14 21.60
N ARG A 139 -10.55 -25.71 21.04
CA ARG A 139 -11.37 -26.76 21.68
C ARG A 139 -10.54 -28.00 22.02
N ALA A 140 -9.61 -28.40 21.15
CA ALA A 140 -8.72 -29.54 21.38
C ALA A 140 -7.68 -29.26 22.49
N GLY A 141 -7.08 -28.06 22.51
CA GLY A 141 -6.14 -27.61 23.54
C GLY A 141 -6.76 -27.57 24.93
N ARG A 142 -8.00 -27.05 25.03
CA ARG A 142 -8.79 -27.05 26.28
C ARG A 142 -9.02 -28.46 26.80
N LYS A 143 -9.41 -29.41 25.94
CA LYS A 143 -9.61 -30.83 26.32
C LYS A 143 -8.32 -31.49 26.81
N ALA A 144 -7.16 -31.03 26.35
CA ALA A 144 -5.86 -31.54 26.78
C ALA A 144 -5.36 -30.92 28.11
N GLY A 145 -6.11 -29.97 28.71
CA GLY A 145 -5.70 -29.28 29.94
C GLY A 145 -4.49 -28.35 29.75
N GLN A 146 -4.16 -28.00 28.50
CA GLN A 146 -3.16 -26.99 28.21
C GLN A 146 -3.81 -25.62 28.35
N LYS A 147 -3.22 -24.75 29.21
CA LYS A 147 -3.48 -23.32 29.09
C LYS A 147 -3.08 -22.94 27.66
N VAL A 148 -4.03 -22.42 26.89
CA VAL A 148 -3.73 -21.73 25.63
C VAL A 148 -2.93 -20.51 26.05
N THR A 149 -1.61 -20.66 26.13
CA THR A 149 -0.72 -19.53 26.30
C THR A 149 -0.79 -18.80 24.96
N ALA A 150 -1.25 -17.54 24.98
CA ALA A 150 -1.13 -16.58 23.89
C ALA A 150 0.14 -16.89 23.11
N ALA A 151 0.00 -17.12 21.81
CA ALA A 151 1.09 -17.59 20.94
C ALA A 151 2.39 -16.89 21.35
N ALA A 152 3.31 -17.69 21.88
CA ALA A 152 4.54 -17.20 22.48
C ALA A 152 5.25 -16.25 21.51
N ASP A 153 5.57 -15.06 22.00
CA ASP A 153 6.65 -14.18 21.54
C ASP A 153 7.00 -14.32 20.06
N ASP A 154 6.11 -13.87 19.17
CA ASP A 154 6.58 -13.33 17.91
C ASP A 154 7.21 -11.98 18.27
N ASP A 155 8.47 -12.04 18.71
CA ASP A 155 9.20 -10.96 19.34
C ASP A 155 9.07 -9.69 18.50
N ASP A 156 8.53 -8.64 19.10
CA ASP A 156 8.36 -7.33 18.48
C ASP A 156 9.67 -6.81 17.87
N THR A 157 10.83 -7.33 18.33
CA THR A 157 12.14 -7.04 17.74
C THR A 157 12.29 -7.50 16.28
N ASP A 158 11.63 -8.58 15.86
CA ASP A 158 11.67 -9.02 14.46
C ASP A 158 10.83 -8.11 13.57
N PHE A 159 9.69 -7.63 14.05
CA PHE A 159 8.91 -6.60 13.37
C PHE A 159 9.69 -5.27 13.28
N ASP A 160 10.45 -4.91 14.32
CA ASP A 160 11.25 -3.68 14.33
C ASP A 160 12.38 -3.68 13.31
N LYS A 161 12.94 -4.84 12.97
CA LYS A 161 13.99 -5.00 11.94
C LYS A 161 13.48 -4.85 10.50
N LEU A 162 12.17 -4.81 10.29
CA LEU A 162 11.57 -4.66 8.95
C LEU A 162 11.76 -3.24 8.38
N CYS A 163 11.83 -3.08 7.07
CA CYS A 163 11.64 -1.77 6.44
C CYS A 163 10.18 -1.30 6.59
N THR A 164 9.88 -0.06 6.24
CA THR A 164 8.50 0.47 6.38
C THR A 164 7.49 -0.29 5.53
N TRP A 165 7.84 -0.67 4.30
CA TRP A 165 6.97 -1.46 3.43
C TRP A 165 6.70 -2.85 4.01
N ASP A 166 7.74 -3.52 4.51
CA ASP A 166 7.60 -4.84 5.14
C ASP A 166 6.80 -4.76 6.44
N LYS A 167 6.89 -3.67 7.22
CA LYS A 167 6.03 -3.44 8.39
C LYS A 167 4.55 -3.37 7.99
N MET A 168 4.22 -2.67 6.91
CA MET A 168 2.84 -2.61 6.39
C MET A 168 2.35 -4.00 5.95
N ASN A 169 3.21 -4.80 5.32
CA ASN A 169 2.86 -6.17 4.94
C ASN A 169 2.72 -7.11 6.15
N GLY A 170 3.59 -6.99 7.16
CA GLY A 170 3.48 -7.73 8.41
C GLY A 170 2.20 -7.38 9.17
N LEU A 171 1.83 -6.11 9.19
CA LEU A 171 0.55 -5.65 9.72
C LEU A 171 -0.63 -6.29 8.97
N ALA A 172 -0.60 -6.27 7.62
CA ALA A 172 -1.62 -6.94 6.81
C ALA A 172 -1.70 -8.45 7.11
N GLN A 173 -0.57 -9.12 7.32
CA GLN A 173 -0.53 -10.54 7.69
C GLN A 173 -1.17 -10.81 9.06
N ASN A 174 -0.99 -9.93 10.04
CA ASN A 174 -1.66 -10.07 11.34
C ASN A 174 -3.17 -9.86 11.20
N ILE A 175 -3.61 -8.89 10.40
CA ILE A 175 -5.03 -8.66 10.09
C ILE A 175 -5.63 -9.87 9.36
N TYR A 176 -4.90 -10.47 8.43
CA TYR A 176 -5.30 -11.72 7.76
C TYR A 176 -5.54 -12.83 8.79
N SER A 177 -4.58 -13.08 9.69
CA SER A 177 -4.70 -14.12 10.71
C SER A 177 -5.90 -13.87 11.63
N TYR A 178 -6.07 -12.64 12.12
CA TYR A 178 -7.24 -12.30 12.94
C TYR A 178 -8.56 -12.52 12.20
N SER A 179 -8.63 -12.15 10.91
CA SER A 179 -9.84 -12.33 10.12
C SER A 179 -10.17 -13.81 9.84
N GLU A 180 -9.16 -14.68 9.78
CA GLU A 180 -9.32 -16.14 9.66
C GLU A 180 -9.92 -16.74 10.94
N ASP A 181 -9.51 -16.22 12.11
CA ASP A 181 -10.03 -16.66 13.41
C ASP A 181 -11.43 -16.08 13.70
N ALA A 182 -11.63 -14.81 13.33
CA ALA A 182 -12.87 -14.07 13.53
C ALA A 182 -14.00 -14.50 12.59
N GLY A 183 -13.71 -15.05 11.41
CA GLY A 183 -14.71 -15.40 10.40
C GLY A 183 -14.34 -16.61 9.54
N SER A 184 -15.35 -17.40 9.22
CA SER A 184 -15.25 -18.57 8.34
C SER A 184 -16.51 -18.70 7.48
N THR A 185 -16.41 -19.50 6.40
CA THR A 185 -17.58 -19.93 5.62
C THR A 185 -18.59 -20.71 6.47
N ASP A 186 -18.10 -21.44 7.47
CA ASP A 186 -18.92 -22.05 8.51
C ASP A 186 -18.91 -21.15 9.75
N ALA A 187 -20.07 -20.63 10.13
CA ALA A 187 -20.22 -19.71 11.25
C ALA A 187 -19.83 -20.38 12.58
N ASP A 188 -19.97 -21.71 12.69
CA ASP A 188 -19.65 -22.44 13.92
C ASP A 188 -18.15 -22.54 14.20
N ASP A 189 -17.31 -22.16 13.23
CA ASP A 189 -15.84 -22.09 13.34
C ASP A 189 -15.32 -20.68 13.69
N SER A 190 -16.18 -19.66 13.74
CA SER A 190 -15.81 -18.27 14.05
C SER A 190 -15.66 -18.04 15.56
N TYR A 191 -14.57 -17.37 15.96
CA TYR A 191 -14.36 -16.95 17.35
C TYR A 191 -15.43 -15.99 17.84
N TYR A 192 -15.87 -15.03 16.99
CA TYR A 192 -16.95 -14.11 17.35
C TYR A 192 -18.27 -14.84 17.56
N VAL A 193 -18.64 -15.74 16.65
CA VAL A 193 -19.89 -16.50 16.78
C VAL A 193 -19.84 -17.39 18.02
N ALA A 194 -18.72 -18.07 18.28
CA ALA A 194 -18.52 -18.88 19.46
C ALA A 194 -18.65 -18.07 20.76
N MET A 195 -17.93 -16.95 20.87
CA MET A 195 -17.98 -16.06 22.02
C MET A 195 -19.41 -15.54 22.29
N LEU A 196 -20.09 -15.05 21.25
CA LEU A 196 -21.46 -14.51 21.39
C LEU A 196 -22.47 -15.60 21.78
N THR A 197 -22.31 -16.81 21.25
CA THR A 197 -23.15 -17.97 21.60
C THR A 197 -22.95 -18.37 23.06
N LEU A 198 -21.70 -18.40 23.54
CA LEU A 198 -21.39 -18.68 24.95
C LEU A 198 -22.02 -17.63 25.89
N CYS A 199 -22.11 -16.36 25.49
CA CYS A 199 -22.86 -15.36 26.27
C CYS A 199 -24.36 -15.72 26.38
N GLY A 200 -24.96 -16.27 25.33
CA GLY A 200 -26.32 -16.83 25.36
C GLY A 200 -26.44 -18.03 26.29
N ASP A 201 -25.57 -19.03 26.09
CA ASP A 201 -25.56 -20.29 26.86
C ASP A 201 -25.39 -20.03 28.37
N TYR A 202 -24.54 -19.07 28.74
CA TYR A 202 -24.37 -18.65 30.13
C TYR A 202 -25.69 -18.17 30.77
N ASN A 203 -26.46 -17.38 30.02
CA ASN A 203 -27.72 -16.80 30.47
C ASN A 203 -28.88 -17.79 30.47
N ASP A 204 -28.81 -18.84 29.64
CA ASP A 204 -29.82 -19.89 29.55
C ASP A 204 -29.60 -21.03 30.56
N SER A 205 -28.35 -21.23 31.01
CA SER A 205 -28.03 -22.21 32.05
C SER A 205 -28.51 -21.77 33.43
N ASN A 206 -29.03 -22.73 34.20
CA ASN A 206 -29.37 -22.55 35.61
C ASN A 206 -28.43 -23.34 36.55
N ASP A 207 -27.39 -23.99 35.99
CA ASP A 207 -26.40 -24.75 36.75
C ASP A 207 -25.16 -23.88 37.00
N PRO A 208 -24.84 -23.52 38.26
CA PRO A 208 -23.67 -22.72 38.58
C PRO A 208 -22.34 -23.32 38.11
N ALA A 209 -22.22 -24.65 38.07
CA ALA A 209 -20.99 -25.30 37.62
C ALA A 209 -20.81 -25.18 36.10
N GLU A 210 -21.91 -25.28 35.34
CA GLU A 210 -21.93 -25.07 33.89
C GLU A 210 -21.67 -23.60 33.55
N GLN A 211 -22.31 -22.67 34.26
CA GLN A 211 -22.08 -21.23 34.12
C GLN A 211 -20.62 -20.86 34.34
N GLU A 212 -19.96 -21.40 35.36
CA GLU A 212 -18.54 -21.15 35.61
C GLU A 212 -17.65 -21.67 34.47
N SER A 213 -17.97 -22.86 33.93
CA SER A 213 -17.25 -23.39 32.78
C SER A 213 -17.39 -22.46 31.57
N ILE A 214 -18.63 -22.09 31.20
CA ILE A 214 -18.92 -21.21 30.07
C ILE A 214 -18.23 -19.85 30.25
N ARG A 215 -18.25 -19.30 31.46
CA ARG A 215 -17.58 -18.04 31.78
C ARG A 215 -16.08 -18.13 31.52
N GLN A 216 -15.43 -19.24 31.89
CA GLN A 216 -14.03 -19.44 31.58
C GLN A 216 -13.78 -19.59 30.07
N ASP A 217 -14.67 -20.25 29.33
CA ASP A 217 -14.61 -20.31 27.86
C ASP A 217 -14.69 -18.89 27.24
N ILE A 218 -15.57 -18.02 27.74
CA ILE A 218 -15.68 -16.62 27.30
C ILE A 218 -14.38 -15.87 27.58
N LEU A 219 -13.81 -15.99 28.79
CA LEU A 219 -12.55 -15.33 29.14
C LEU A 219 -11.42 -15.77 28.23
N ASP A 220 -11.23 -17.07 28.04
CA ASP A 220 -10.14 -17.59 27.22
C ASP A 220 -10.24 -17.10 25.75
N LEU A 221 -11.45 -17.08 25.16
CA LEU A 221 -11.65 -16.58 23.79
C LEU A 221 -11.45 -15.07 23.67
N THR A 222 -11.91 -14.30 24.67
CA THR A 222 -11.76 -12.85 24.67
C THR A 222 -10.32 -12.43 24.93
N ASP A 223 -9.57 -13.16 25.76
CA ASP A 223 -8.14 -12.98 25.97
C ASP A 223 -7.34 -13.21 24.67
N ASP A 224 -7.61 -14.29 23.93
CA ASP A 224 -6.96 -14.58 22.64
C ASP A 224 -7.21 -13.43 21.64
N LEU A 225 -8.48 -13.02 21.47
CA LEU A 225 -8.85 -11.93 20.56
C LEU A 225 -8.22 -10.59 20.99
N LEU A 226 -8.18 -10.27 22.28
CA LEU A 226 -7.57 -9.04 22.78
C LEU A 226 -6.05 -9.05 22.62
N GLY A 227 -5.40 -10.20 22.78
CA GLY A 227 -3.98 -10.38 22.52
C GLY A 227 -3.61 -9.96 21.10
N ASP A 228 -4.35 -10.46 20.12
CA ASP A 228 -4.12 -10.11 18.71
C ASP A 228 -4.46 -8.65 18.39
N VAL A 229 -5.57 -8.11 18.92
CA VAL A 229 -5.90 -6.69 18.77
C VAL A 229 -4.78 -5.81 19.29
N ASN A 230 -4.24 -6.11 20.48
CA ASN A 230 -3.15 -5.35 21.08
C ASN A 230 -1.86 -5.43 20.24
N LYS A 231 -1.55 -6.61 19.68
CA LYS A 231 -0.42 -6.79 18.75
C LYS A 231 -0.60 -5.93 17.50
N ILE A 232 -1.78 -5.95 16.90
CA ILE A 232 -2.10 -5.15 15.71
C ILE A 232 -2.00 -3.65 16.00
N LEU A 233 -2.55 -3.17 17.12
CA LEU A 233 -2.43 -1.77 17.53
C LEU A 233 -0.99 -1.34 17.79
N SER A 234 -0.17 -2.20 18.41
CA SER A 234 1.28 -1.97 18.56
C SER A 234 1.96 -1.80 17.21
N HIS A 235 1.69 -2.70 16.27
CA HIS A 235 2.29 -2.67 14.92
C HIS A 235 1.82 -1.48 14.10
N ILE A 236 0.57 -1.06 14.24
CA ILE A 236 0.06 0.20 13.69
C ILE A 236 0.88 1.39 14.21
N GLY A 237 1.12 1.46 15.53
CA GLY A 237 1.96 2.51 16.12
C GLY A 237 3.36 2.58 15.52
N LYS A 238 3.97 1.41 15.29
CA LYS A 238 5.30 1.29 14.65
C LYS A 238 5.30 1.71 13.18
N VAL A 239 4.25 1.39 12.42
CA VAL A 239 4.09 1.86 11.03
C VAL A 239 3.95 3.38 10.99
N LYS A 240 3.14 3.97 11.89
CA LYS A 240 2.99 5.44 11.99
C LYS A 240 4.32 6.12 12.28
N GLU A 241 5.12 5.58 13.20
CA GLU A 241 6.43 6.16 13.51
C GLU A 241 7.37 6.09 12.30
N ALA A 242 7.40 4.95 11.60
CA ALA A 242 8.21 4.79 10.40
C ALA A 242 7.79 5.76 9.27
N LEU A 243 6.48 5.99 9.08
CA LEU A 243 5.96 6.98 8.14
C LEU A 243 6.36 8.41 8.51
N LYS A 244 6.31 8.78 9.79
CA LYS A 244 6.74 10.12 10.25
C LYS A 244 8.22 10.38 10.02
N LEU A 245 9.08 9.39 10.30
CA LEU A 245 10.51 9.50 10.03
C LEU A 245 10.78 9.69 8.53
N PHE A 246 10.05 8.94 7.69
CA PHE A 246 10.16 9.08 6.25
C PHE A 246 9.61 10.42 5.73
N GLU A 247 8.54 10.95 6.32
CA GLU A 247 8.00 12.28 6.02
C GLU A 247 9.07 13.36 6.17
N ALA A 248 9.81 13.34 7.28
CA ALA A 248 10.88 14.30 7.56
C ALA A 248 12.00 14.24 6.51
N SER A 249 12.38 13.04 6.07
CA SER A 249 13.33 12.86 4.97
C SER A 249 12.76 13.43 3.66
N CYS A 250 11.49 13.15 3.33
CA CYS A 250 10.85 13.66 2.12
C CYS A 250 10.78 15.19 2.07
N GLN A 251 10.41 15.84 3.19
CA GLN A 251 10.38 17.30 3.29
C GLN A 251 11.77 17.93 3.11
N THR A 252 12.80 17.27 3.64
CA THR A 252 14.20 17.69 3.45
C THR A 252 14.61 17.58 1.98
N ASN A 253 14.35 16.43 1.36
CA ASN A 253 14.65 16.18 -0.04
C ASN A 253 13.92 17.16 -0.97
N GLN A 254 12.64 17.43 -0.70
CA GLN A 254 11.85 18.42 -1.42
C GLN A 254 12.51 19.81 -1.35
N SER A 255 12.83 20.28 -0.15
CA SER A 255 13.44 21.61 0.05
C SER A 255 14.79 21.73 -0.67
N THR A 256 15.62 20.67 -0.61
CA THR A 256 16.90 20.59 -1.31
C THR A 256 16.72 20.69 -2.82
N LEU A 257 15.80 19.90 -3.40
CA LEU A 257 15.56 19.88 -4.84
C LEU A 257 14.92 21.18 -5.35
N GLU A 258 14.06 21.83 -4.56
CA GLU A 258 13.55 23.18 -4.86
C GLU A 258 14.67 24.23 -4.91
N GLY A 259 15.65 24.14 -4.01
CA GLY A 259 16.83 24.99 -4.04
C GLY A 259 17.73 24.71 -5.24
N LEU A 260 17.94 23.43 -5.55
CA LEU A 260 18.77 22.99 -6.66
C LEU A 260 18.19 23.41 -8.02
N GLU A 261 16.88 23.28 -8.24
CA GLU A 261 16.23 23.75 -9.46
C GLU A 261 16.52 25.23 -9.69
N LYS A 262 16.27 26.09 -8.70
CA LYS A 262 16.53 27.55 -8.82
C LYS A 262 18.00 27.86 -9.14
N SER A 263 18.91 27.16 -8.48
CA SER A 263 20.34 27.36 -8.67
C SER A 263 20.82 26.82 -10.03
N MET A 264 20.27 25.70 -10.49
CA MET A 264 20.53 25.11 -11.79
C MET A 264 20.02 26.05 -12.90
N THR A 265 18.78 26.52 -12.82
CA THR A 265 18.21 27.50 -13.77
C THR A 265 19.12 28.71 -13.90
N THR A 266 19.61 29.26 -12.78
CA THR A 266 20.51 30.42 -12.78
C THR A 266 21.83 30.13 -13.52
N ILE A 267 22.44 28.97 -13.27
CA ILE A 267 23.71 28.58 -13.89
C ILE A 267 23.54 28.26 -15.37
N LEU A 268 22.45 27.58 -15.75
CA LEU A 268 22.15 27.28 -17.15
C LEU A 268 21.86 28.54 -17.95
N ASP A 269 21.08 29.48 -17.40
CA ASP A 269 20.81 30.78 -18.03
C ASP A 269 22.09 31.59 -18.24
N GLN A 270 23.01 31.55 -17.27
CA GLN A 270 24.29 32.25 -17.34
C GLN A 270 25.24 31.64 -18.38
N GLU A 271 25.39 30.31 -18.39
CA GLU A 271 26.43 29.61 -19.18
C GLU A 271 25.94 29.23 -20.58
N LEU A 272 24.66 28.92 -20.75
CA LEU A 272 24.07 28.42 -22.00
C LEU A 272 23.04 29.38 -22.62
N GLY A 273 22.72 30.48 -21.93
CA GLY A 273 21.72 31.46 -22.33
C GLY A 273 20.31 31.07 -21.89
N SER A 274 19.51 32.09 -21.54
CA SER A 274 18.16 31.90 -21.00
C SER A 274 17.16 31.42 -22.05
N ILE A 275 16.30 30.48 -21.66
CA ILE A 275 15.19 29.98 -22.47
C ILE A 275 13.89 30.37 -21.78
N GLN A 276 13.19 31.33 -22.37
CA GLN A 276 11.96 31.89 -21.80
C GLN A 276 10.91 30.79 -21.56
N ASP A 277 10.28 30.82 -20.38
CA ASP A 277 9.17 29.96 -19.96
C ASP A 277 9.46 28.44 -19.95
N LEU A 278 10.71 28.02 -20.09
CA LEU A 278 11.09 26.60 -20.23
C LEU A 278 10.64 25.73 -19.05
N GLU A 279 10.93 26.14 -17.81
CA GLU A 279 10.52 25.41 -16.59
C GLU A 279 8.99 25.23 -16.54
N LYS A 280 8.25 26.27 -16.91
CA LYS A 280 6.78 26.26 -16.91
C LYS A 280 6.21 25.32 -17.97
N GLU A 281 6.75 25.31 -19.18
CA GLU A 281 6.31 24.38 -20.23
C GLU A 281 6.68 22.93 -19.88
N ILE A 282 7.88 22.68 -19.33
CA ILE A 282 8.28 21.36 -18.81
C ILE A 282 7.25 20.86 -17.79
N LYS A 283 6.94 21.68 -16.77
CA LYS A 283 6.00 21.32 -15.71
C LYS A 283 4.61 21.02 -16.28
N LYS A 284 4.11 21.85 -17.18
CA LYS A 284 2.82 21.65 -17.85
C LYS A 284 2.73 20.32 -18.59
N HIS A 285 3.81 19.89 -19.25
CA HIS A 285 3.86 18.59 -19.90
C HIS A 285 3.94 17.44 -18.89
N GLN A 286 4.70 17.59 -17.81
CA GLN A 286 4.75 16.62 -16.71
C GLN A 286 3.38 16.43 -16.05
N ASP A 287 2.70 17.51 -15.68
CA ASP A 287 1.36 17.48 -15.09
C ASP A 287 0.36 16.79 -16.04
N SER A 288 0.49 17.02 -17.35
CA SER A 288 -0.31 16.35 -18.37
C SER A 288 -0.07 14.85 -18.40
N ILE A 289 1.17 14.38 -18.24
CA ILE A 289 1.50 12.95 -18.21
C ILE A 289 0.99 12.30 -16.90
N ILE A 290 1.12 12.99 -15.76
CA ILE A 290 0.71 12.48 -14.43
C ILE A 290 -0.80 12.25 -14.34
N SER A 291 -1.63 13.07 -15.00
CA SER A 291 -3.10 12.90 -14.98
C SER A 291 -3.61 11.52 -15.42
N TYR A 292 -2.81 10.73 -16.13
CA TYR A 292 -3.15 9.37 -16.56
C TYR A 292 -2.62 8.27 -15.63
N GLN A 293 -1.72 8.61 -14.70
CA GLN A 293 -1.10 7.65 -13.78
C GLN A 293 -2.04 7.26 -12.65
N ALA A 294 -2.94 8.16 -12.21
CA ALA A 294 -3.89 7.88 -11.14
C ALA A 294 -4.82 6.68 -11.45
N ILE A 295 -5.13 6.45 -12.73
CA ILE A 295 -5.92 5.29 -13.17
C ILE A 295 -5.15 3.98 -12.96
N ILE A 296 -3.82 4.02 -13.07
CA ILE A 296 -2.94 2.86 -13.03
C ILE A 296 -2.51 2.57 -11.59
N ASP A 297 -2.24 3.61 -10.82
CA ASP A 297 -1.98 3.51 -9.38
C ASP A 297 -3.18 2.89 -8.63
N HIS A 298 -4.40 3.07 -9.17
CA HIS A 298 -5.62 2.41 -8.71
C HIS A 298 -5.66 0.90 -9.04
N ASP A 299 -5.47 0.53 -10.31
CA ASP A 299 -5.63 -0.86 -10.76
C ASP A 299 -4.42 -1.77 -10.41
N ARG A 300 -3.34 -1.19 -9.87
CA ARG A 300 -2.06 -1.87 -9.70
C ARG A 300 -2.17 -3.19 -8.93
N TYR A 301 -2.86 -3.19 -7.79
CA TYR A 301 -2.96 -4.37 -6.93
C TYR A 301 -3.95 -5.41 -7.46
N GLU A 302 -4.73 -5.09 -8.50
CA GLU A 302 -5.67 -6.02 -9.12
C GLU A 302 -5.12 -6.70 -10.38
N GLN A 303 -4.09 -6.14 -11.02
CA GLN A 303 -3.67 -6.56 -12.36
C GLN A 303 -2.37 -7.37 -12.40
N GLU A 304 -1.80 -7.78 -11.25
CA GLU A 304 -0.54 -8.57 -11.17
C GLU A 304 0.59 -8.00 -12.05
N MET A 305 0.62 -6.68 -12.27
CA MET A 305 1.47 -6.11 -13.33
C MET A 305 2.90 -5.88 -12.85
N THR A 306 3.75 -6.88 -13.11
CA THR A 306 5.20 -6.85 -12.84
C THR A 306 5.98 -5.79 -13.64
N ALA A 307 5.35 -5.06 -14.57
CA ALA A 307 5.96 -4.00 -15.37
C ALA A 307 5.10 -2.71 -15.37
N ALA A 308 4.39 -2.46 -14.27
CA ALA A 308 3.47 -1.33 -14.13
C ALA A 308 4.14 0.05 -14.29
N TYR A 309 5.46 0.17 -14.08
CA TYR A 309 6.15 1.45 -14.06
C TYR A 309 7.49 1.46 -14.80
N VAL A 310 7.82 2.61 -15.34
CA VAL A 310 9.13 2.95 -15.90
C VAL A 310 9.58 4.30 -15.34
N TRP A 311 10.88 4.51 -15.25
CA TRP A 311 11.46 5.81 -14.90
C TRP A 311 12.13 6.44 -16.11
N ILE A 312 11.72 7.66 -16.42
CA ILE A 312 12.29 8.48 -17.49
C ILE A 312 12.88 9.73 -16.86
N PRO A 313 14.18 10.02 -16.92
CA PRO A 313 14.80 11.09 -16.14
C PRO A 313 14.17 12.49 -16.25
N ILE A 314 13.52 12.80 -17.37
CA ILE A 314 12.88 14.09 -17.66
C ILE A 314 11.36 14.11 -17.42
N ALA A 315 10.74 12.96 -17.16
CA ALA A 315 9.32 12.82 -16.81
C ALA A 315 9.08 12.14 -15.45
N GLY A 316 10.13 11.54 -14.88
CA GLY A 316 10.19 10.72 -13.68
C GLY A 316 9.50 9.36 -13.84
N THR A 317 8.97 8.82 -12.74
CA THR A 317 8.28 7.53 -12.73
C THR A 317 6.86 7.63 -13.25
N ILE A 318 6.63 6.98 -14.39
CA ILE A 318 5.36 6.97 -15.10
C ILE A 318 4.92 5.53 -15.36
N ALA A 319 3.68 5.34 -15.81
CA ALA A 319 3.17 4.02 -16.14
C ALA A 319 3.99 3.32 -17.24
N GLY A 320 4.18 2.02 -17.14
CA GLY A 320 4.83 1.23 -18.18
C GLY A 320 3.96 1.10 -19.45
N PRO A 321 4.55 0.93 -20.65
CA PRO A 321 3.78 0.81 -21.89
C PRO A 321 2.80 -0.36 -21.90
N VAL A 322 3.15 -1.47 -21.22
CA VAL A 322 2.32 -2.68 -21.12
C VAL A 322 0.94 -2.41 -20.53
N VAL A 323 0.84 -1.44 -19.62
CA VAL A 323 -0.43 -1.08 -18.97
C VAL A 323 -1.44 -0.56 -19.99
N PHE A 324 -0.96 0.08 -21.05
CA PHE A 324 -1.84 0.65 -22.08
C PHE A 324 -2.34 -0.39 -23.09
N ALA A 325 -1.86 -1.64 -23.06
CA ALA A 325 -2.31 -2.69 -23.98
C ALA A 325 -3.83 -2.96 -23.89
N GLN A 326 -4.43 -2.72 -22.72
CA GLN A 326 -5.86 -2.89 -22.46
C GLN A 326 -6.66 -1.56 -22.53
N MET A 327 -6.00 -0.43 -22.85
CA MET A 327 -6.56 0.93 -22.79
C MET A 327 -6.42 1.69 -24.12
N GLN A 328 -6.83 1.08 -25.23
CA GLN A 328 -6.57 1.61 -26.59
C GLN A 328 -7.06 3.05 -26.84
N ALA A 329 -8.21 3.47 -26.28
CA ALA A 329 -8.70 4.84 -26.48
C ALA A 329 -7.88 5.91 -25.72
N GLU A 330 -7.10 5.48 -24.72
CA GLU A 330 -6.26 6.35 -23.90
C GLU A 330 -4.79 6.34 -24.36
N ILE A 331 -4.33 5.27 -25.04
CA ILE A 331 -2.96 5.19 -25.55
C ILE A 331 -2.65 6.31 -26.55
N ASP A 332 -3.55 6.63 -27.48
CA ASP A 332 -3.33 7.69 -28.49
C ASP A 332 -3.17 9.08 -27.85
N LYS A 333 -3.99 9.39 -26.84
CA LYS A 333 -3.92 10.66 -26.11
C LYS A 333 -2.64 10.74 -25.29
N TYR A 334 -2.27 9.62 -24.68
CA TYR A 334 -1.08 9.53 -23.85
C TYR A 334 0.21 9.62 -24.70
N GLU A 335 0.23 8.95 -25.86
CA GLU A 335 1.29 9.07 -26.86
C GLU A 335 1.52 10.53 -27.26
N GLY A 336 0.47 11.26 -27.64
CA GLY A 336 0.58 12.67 -28.02
C GLY A 336 1.17 13.58 -26.93
N LYS A 337 0.95 13.26 -25.64
CA LYS A 337 1.55 13.99 -24.51
C LYS A 337 3.05 13.72 -24.39
N ILE A 338 3.47 12.46 -24.55
CA ILE A 338 4.87 12.05 -24.56
C ILE A 338 5.61 12.67 -25.76
N GLU A 339 4.99 12.66 -26.95
CA GLU A 339 5.54 13.30 -28.14
C GLU A 339 5.76 14.80 -27.96
N ALA A 340 4.80 15.50 -27.35
CA ALA A 340 4.91 16.93 -27.09
C ALA A 340 6.07 17.25 -26.13
N MET A 341 6.25 16.44 -25.07
CA MET A 341 7.39 16.57 -24.17
C MET A 341 8.72 16.31 -24.89
N ASN A 342 8.78 15.25 -25.71
CA ASN A 342 9.98 14.93 -26.49
C ASN A 342 10.35 16.07 -27.45
N LYS A 343 9.36 16.67 -28.12
CA LYS A 343 9.55 17.82 -29.01
C LYS A 343 10.04 19.07 -28.27
N LEU A 344 9.54 19.31 -27.05
CA LEU A 344 10.00 20.43 -26.24
C LEU A 344 11.50 20.31 -25.92
N ILE A 345 11.93 19.11 -25.52
CA ILE A 345 13.30 18.82 -25.08
C ILE A 345 14.28 18.78 -26.25
N LYS A 346 13.86 18.28 -27.42
CA LYS A 346 14.68 18.25 -28.62
C LYS A 346 15.03 19.66 -29.12
N ASP A 347 16.30 19.86 -29.48
CA ASP A 347 16.81 21.08 -30.09
C ASP A 347 17.98 20.75 -31.03
N GLU A 348 18.09 21.50 -32.14
CA GLU A 348 19.19 21.33 -33.10
C GLU A 348 20.50 21.92 -32.56
N GLU A 349 20.40 22.93 -31.69
CA GLU A 349 21.56 23.54 -31.05
C GLU A 349 21.94 22.75 -29.79
N ALA A 350 23.15 22.16 -29.78
CA ALA A 350 23.59 21.27 -28.70
C ALA A 350 23.58 21.93 -27.31
N SER A 351 23.90 23.23 -27.22
CA SER A 351 23.82 24.02 -25.96
C SER A 351 22.39 24.11 -25.44
N LYS A 352 21.40 24.39 -26.31
CA LYS A 352 19.98 24.46 -25.95
C LYS A 352 19.43 23.08 -25.60
N GLN A 353 19.80 22.04 -26.34
CA GLN A 353 19.46 20.66 -26.01
C GLN A 353 19.93 20.30 -24.60
N LEU A 354 21.20 20.63 -24.28
CA LEU A 354 21.77 20.39 -22.96
C LEU A 354 21.01 21.16 -21.87
N HIS A 355 20.77 22.46 -22.08
CA HIS A 355 20.01 23.29 -21.16
C HIS A 355 18.64 22.66 -20.88
N LYS A 356 17.86 22.37 -21.92
CA LYS A 356 16.52 21.75 -21.79
C LYS A 356 16.55 20.41 -21.06
N THR A 357 17.54 19.58 -21.35
CA THR A 357 17.69 18.25 -20.74
C THR A 357 17.97 18.36 -19.24
N LEU A 358 18.92 19.20 -18.84
CA LEU A 358 19.28 19.42 -17.44
C LEU A 358 18.13 20.08 -16.66
N GLN A 359 17.49 21.10 -17.24
CA GLN A 359 16.34 21.76 -16.63
C GLN A 359 15.17 20.77 -16.43
N ALA A 360 14.84 19.97 -17.45
CA ALA A 360 13.76 19.01 -17.35
C ALA A 360 14.02 17.93 -16.31
N ASN A 361 15.27 17.48 -16.19
CA ASN A 361 15.63 16.50 -15.20
C ASN A 361 15.52 17.03 -13.76
N VAL A 362 16.04 18.23 -13.47
CA VAL A 362 15.92 18.81 -12.12
C VAL A 362 14.47 19.18 -11.78
N THR A 363 13.70 19.72 -12.73
CA THR A 363 12.28 20.04 -12.54
C THR A 363 11.43 18.78 -12.33
N SER A 364 11.73 17.70 -13.07
CA SER A 364 11.09 16.39 -12.85
C SER A 364 11.33 15.91 -11.44
N MET A 365 12.57 15.92 -10.97
CA MET A 365 12.91 15.36 -9.67
C MET A 365 12.37 16.17 -8.50
N LYS A 366 12.36 17.51 -8.60
CA LYS A 366 11.64 18.35 -7.65
C LYS A 366 10.17 17.96 -7.58
N SER A 367 9.49 17.86 -8.72
CA SER A 367 8.06 17.54 -8.77
C SER A 367 7.78 16.16 -8.14
N HIS A 368 8.62 15.15 -8.43
CA HIS A 368 8.52 13.83 -7.82
C HIS A 368 8.73 13.83 -6.31
N ALA A 369 9.68 14.62 -5.80
CA ALA A 369 9.90 14.76 -4.36
C ALA A 369 8.72 15.47 -3.67
N THR A 370 8.15 16.50 -4.30
CA THR A 370 6.92 17.16 -3.83
C THR A 370 5.74 16.18 -3.80
N ASP A 371 5.53 15.40 -4.87
CA ASP A 371 4.43 14.44 -4.93
C ASP A 371 4.57 13.34 -3.88
N LEU A 372 5.78 12.78 -3.71
CA LEU A 372 6.08 11.79 -2.67
C LEU A 372 5.79 12.34 -1.27
N SER A 373 6.23 13.57 -0.98
CA SER A 373 5.96 14.28 0.28
C SER A 373 4.45 14.42 0.52
N ASN A 374 3.69 14.81 -0.51
CA ASN A 374 2.23 14.98 -0.44
C ASN A 374 1.47 13.67 -0.20
N LEU A 375 2.03 12.51 -0.57
CA LEU A 375 1.40 11.20 -0.39
C LEU A 375 1.54 10.64 1.03
N ILE A 376 2.45 11.17 1.85
CA ILE A 376 2.65 10.66 3.22
C ILE A 376 1.47 10.99 4.14
N GLY A 377 0.86 12.18 3.98
CA GLY A 377 -0.33 12.58 4.74
C GLY A 377 -1.52 11.61 4.53
N PRO A 378 -1.95 11.36 3.29
CA PRO A 378 -2.97 10.36 2.99
C PRO A 378 -2.61 8.95 3.47
N ALA A 379 -1.36 8.51 3.30
CA ALA A 379 -0.90 7.23 3.83
C ALA A 379 -1.03 7.16 5.37
N MET A 380 -0.64 8.21 6.09
CA MET A 380 -0.81 8.31 7.54
C MET A 380 -2.28 8.22 7.94
N HIS A 381 -3.17 8.96 7.25
CA HIS A 381 -4.59 8.95 7.53
C HIS A 381 -5.21 7.55 7.35
N THR A 382 -4.73 6.80 6.37
CA THR A 382 -5.10 5.39 6.14
C THR A 382 -4.79 4.53 7.38
N ILE A 383 -3.59 4.69 7.93
CA ILE A 383 -3.13 3.95 9.11
C ILE A 383 -3.89 4.38 10.37
N GLU A 384 -4.24 5.66 10.49
CA GLU A 384 -5.07 6.18 11.60
C GLU A 384 -6.51 5.67 11.54
N ALA A 385 -7.08 5.52 10.35
CA ALA A 385 -8.39 4.92 10.17
C ALA A 385 -8.40 3.44 10.59
N LEU A 386 -7.35 2.68 10.22
CA LEU A 386 -7.13 1.32 10.70
C LEU A 386 -7.07 1.27 12.23
N GLU A 387 -6.27 2.15 12.84
CA GLU A 387 -6.14 2.28 14.31
C GLU A 387 -7.50 2.50 14.98
N GLY A 388 -8.30 3.44 14.45
CA GLY A 388 -9.64 3.72 14.95
C GLY A 388 -10.57 2.50 14.89
N GLY A 389 -10.51 1.76 13.78
CA GLY A 389 -11.24 0.50 13.61
C GLY A 389 -10.88 -0.55 14.66
N TRP A 390 -9.58 -0.80 14.85
CA TRP A 390 -9.09 -1.77 15.83
C TRP A 390 -9.38 -1.37 17.27
N ASN A 391 -9.31 -0.08 17.61
CA ASN A 391 -9.72 0.41 18.93
C ASN A 391 -11.21 0.15 19.22
N VAL A 392 -12.08 0.35 18.22
CA VAL A 392 -13.51 0.07 18.37
C VAL A 392 -13.77 -1.42 18.57
N MET A 393 -13.18 -2.28 17.73
CA MET A 393 -13.36 -3.74 17.83
C MET A 393 -12.78 -4.29 19.14
N GLY A 394 -11.59 -3.83 19.54
CA GLY A 394 -10.99 -4.18 20.82
C GLY A 394 -11.85 -3.79 22.02
N SER A 395 -12.43 -2.58 22.00
CA SER A 395 -13.32 -2.12 23.07
C SER A 395 -14.58 -2.98 23.21
N GLN A 396 -15.07 -3.59 22.12
CA GLN A 396 -16.22 -4.50 22.15
C GLN A 396 -15.88 -5.84 22.79
N VAL A 397 -14.74 -6.42 22.41
CA VAL A 397 -14.25 -7.66 23.01
C VAL A 397 -13.94 -7.45 24.49
N GLN A 398 -13.27 -6.33 24.83
CA GLN A 398 -12.95 -5.96 26.22
C GLN A 398 -14.21 -5.82 27.08
N PHE A 399 -15.30 -5.28 26.51
CA PHE A 399 -16.55 -5.19 27.25
C PHE A 399 -17.11 -6.56 27.65
N ILE A 400 -17.05 -7.55 26.76
CA ILE A 400 -17.48 -8.93 27.08
C ILE A 400 -16.54 -9.56 28.11
N HIS A 401 -15.22 -9.44 27.90
CA HIS A 401 -14.20 -9.91 28.82
C HIS A 401 -14.45 -9.39 30.25
N ASP A 402 -14.57 -8.07 30.41
CA ASP A 402 -14.78 -7.42 31.70
C ASP A 402 -16.05 -7.90 32.41
N LYS A 403 -17.12 -8.16 31.65
CA LYS A 403 -18.38 -8.66 32.19
C LYS A 403 -18.26 -10.10 32.68
N ALA A 404 -17.52 -10.94 31.96
CA ALA A 404 -17.23 -12.31 32.36
C ALA A 404 -16.23 -12.38 33.54
N GLU A 405 -15.25 -11.48 33.61
CA GLU A 405 -14.23 -11.47 34.67
C GLU A 405 -14.82 -11.05 36.01
N LYS A 406 -15.62 -9.97 36.02
CA LYS A 406 -16.14 -9.36 37.26
C LYS A 406 -17.29 -10.16 37.89
N PHE A 407 -17.69 -11.28 37.29
CA PHE A 407 -18.74 -12.17 37.80
C PHE A 407 -20.08 -11.44 38.05
N GLU A 408 -20.33 -10.37 37.30
CA GLU A 408 -21.61 -9.67 37.39
C GLU A 408 -22.70 -10.59 36.81
N GLU A 409 -23.91 -10.60 37.38
CA GLU A 409 -25.13 -11.23 36.80
C GLU A 409 -25.56 -10.55 35.46
N LYS A 410 -24.59 -10.05 34.69
CA LYS A 410 -24.72 -9.07 33.60
C LYS A 410 -23.82 -9.43 32.41
N ILE A 411 -23.45 -10.70 32.23
CA ILE A 411 -22.94 -11.13 30.92
C ILE A 411 -24.05 -10.83 29.90
N PRO A 412 -23.77 -10.05 28.84
CA PRO A 412 -24.81 -9.58 27.93
C PRO A 412 -25.62 -10.74 27.33
N ARG A 413 -26.94 -10.57 27.26
CA ARG A 413 -27.82 -11.59 26.69
C ARG A 413 -27.70 -11.60 25.18
N LEU A 414 -27.62 -12.78 24.57
CA LEU A 414 -27.69 -12.91 23.12
C LEU A 414 -29.15 -12.86 22.65
N SER A 415 -29.45 -11.96 21.71
CA SER A 415 -30.77 -11.90 21.05
C SER A 415 -30.67 -11.94 19.51
N MET A 416 -29.44 -11.94 18.98
CA MET A 416 -29.20 -12.11 17.56
C MET A 416 -29.64 -13.49 17.07
N THR A 417 -30.23 -13.50 15.88
CA THR A 417 -30.60 -14.73 15.18
C THR A 417 -29.37 -15.44 14.61
N LYS A 418 -29.50 -16.74 14.28
CA LYS A 418 -28.46 -17.48 13.54
C LYS A 418 -28.04 -16.80 12.24
N ARG A 419 -28.97 -16.12 11.56
CA ARG A 419 -28.66 -15.35 10.34
C ARG A 419 -27.74 -14.17 10.64
N GLN A 420 -28.02 -13.43 11.72
CA GLN A 420 -27.19 -12.30 12.14
C GLN A 420 -25.80 -12.76 12.57
N LEU A 421 -25.70 -13.85 13.35
CA LEU A 421 -24.41 -14.46 13.71
C LEU A 421 -23.61 -14.89 12.47
N LYS A 422 -24.26 -15.55 11.50
CA LYS A 422 -23.62 -15.90 10.24
C LYS A 422 -23.12 -14.68 9.48
N SER A 423 -23.88 -13.58 9.48
CA SER A 423 -23.47 -12.34 8.83
C SER A 423 -22.16 -11.79 9.42
N ILE A 424 -21.95 -11.89 10.74
CA ILE A 424 -20.70 -11.48 11.38
C ILE A 424 -19.53 -12.31 10.83
N SER A 425 -19.67 -13.63 10.82
CA SER A 425 -18.65 -14.55 10.28
C SER A 425 -18.34 -14.28 8.81
N ASP A 426 -19.38 -14.05 7.99
CA ASP A 426 -19.24 -13.81 6.56
C ASP A 426 -18.51 -12.49 6.27
N GLU A 427 -18.76 -11.41 7.03
CA GLU A 427 -18.05 -10.13 6.85
C GLU A 427 -16.55 -10.21 7.20
N TRP A 428 -16.19 -10.94 8.25
CA TRP A 428 -14.78 -11.20 8.57
C TRP A 428 -14.10 -12.09 7.51
N TYR A 429 -14.82 -13.10 7.00
CA TYR A 429 -14.33 -13.93 5.91
C TYR A 429 -14.16 -13.15 4.60
N LYS A 430 -15.01 -12.14 4.32
CA LYS A 430 -14.81 -11.22 3.19
C LYS A 430 -13.53 -10.39 3.38
N LEU A 431 -13.32 -9.80 4.57
CA LEU A 431 -12.08 -9.07 4.86
C LEU A 431 -10.85 -9.96 4.61
N ASN A 432 -10.87 -11.21 5.09
CA ASN A 432 -9.79 -12.17 4.89
C ASN A 432 -9.37 -12.29 3.41
N LYS A 433 -10.34 -12.37 2.50
CA LYS A 433 -10.08 -12.41 1.04
C LYS A 433 -9.45 -11.14 0.51
N TYR A 434 -9.95 -9.97 0.92
CA TYR A 434 -9.40 -8.68 0.48
C TYR A 434 -7.95 -8.50 0.95
N VAL A 435 -7.66 -8.87 2.20
CA VAL A 435 -6.31 -8.79 2.76
C VAL A 435 -5.36 -9.78 2.07
N MET A 436 -5.80 -11.01 1.81
CA MET A 436 -5.01 -12.01 1.07
C MET A 436 -4.67 -11.50 -0.34
N SER A 437 -5.65 -10.94 -1.06
CA SER A 437 -5.42 -10.33 -2.38
C SER A 437 -4.36 -9.22 -2.31
N TYR A 438 -4.47 -8.31 -1.33
CA TYR A 438 -3.45 -7.28 -1.12
C TYR A 438 -2.06 -7.90 -0.87
N ILE A 439 -1.93 -8.86 0.04
CA ILE A 439 -0.63 -9.47 0.39
C ILE A 439 0.02 -10.12 -0.83
N GLN A 440 -0.75 -10.85 -1.65
CA GLN A 440 -0.26 -11.53 -2.85
C GLN A 440 0.27 -10.53 -3.88
N ASN A 441 -0.37 -9.37 -4.01
CA ASN A 441 -0.09 -8.41 -5.07
C ASN A 441 0.90 -7.30 -4.64
N ALA A 442 0.87 -6.87 -3.38
CA ALA A 442 1.69 -5.78 -2.85
C ALA A 442 3.18 -6.12 -2.69
N GLN A 443 3.51 -7.41 -2.69
CA GLN A 443 4.89 -7.91 -2.59
C GLN A 443 5.61 -8.02 -3.95
N LEU A 444 4.90 -7.80 -5.06
CA LEU A 444 5.52 -7.76 -6.37
C LEU A 444 6.40 -6.51 -6.47
N VAL A 445 7.68 -6.64 -6.08
CA VAL A 445 8.74 -5.68 -6.38
C VAL A 445 8.75 -5.51 -7.89
N VAL A 446 8.21 -4.41 -8.38
CA VAL A 446 8.18 -4.11 -9.81
C VAL A 446 9.61 -3.66 -10.18
N PRO A 447 10.36 -4.40 -11.00
CA PRO A 447 11.59 -3.88 -11.56
C PRO A 447 11.24 -2.68 -12.43
N VAL A 448 11.54 -1.47 -11.94
CA VAL A 448 11.33 -0.25 -12.71
C VAL A 448 12.42 -0.15 -13.76
N GLN A 449 12.02 -0.20 -15.02
CA GLN A 449 12.95 -0.01 -16.13
C GLN A 449 13.29 1.47 -16.28
N VAL A 450 14.54 1.77 -16.61
CA VAL A 450 14.97 3.13 -16.97
C VAL A 450 14.93 3.27 -18.48
N LEU A 451 14.16 4.23 -19.00
CA LEU A 451 14.00 4.46 -20.43
C LEU A 451 14.27 5.93 -20.78
N SER A 452 14.70 6.17 -22.02
CA SER A 452 14.60 7.50 -22.62
C SER A 452 13.16 7.80 -23.03
N LEU A 453 12.82 9.09 -23.26
CA LEU A 453 11.51 9.45 -23.83
C LEU A 453 11.28 8.80 -25.20
N GLU A 454 12.33 8.63 -25.99
CA GLU A 454 12.25 8.06 -27.34
C GLU A 454 11.96 6.56 -27.30
N ASP A 455 12.69 5.82 -26.46
CA ASP A 455 12.47 4.38 -26.30
C ASP A 455 11.06 4.10 -25.76
N TYR A 456 10.62 4.90 -24.80
CA TYR A 456 9.27 4.79 -24.25
C TYR A 456 8.18 5.08 -25.28
N LEU A 457 8.35 6.15 -26.07
CA LEU A 457 7.43 6.48 -27.16
C LEU A 457 7.36 5.36 -28.20
N GLN A 458 8.49 4.76 -28.56
CA GLN A 458 8.52 3.64 -29.49
C GLN A 458 7.79 2.42 -28.92
N GLN A 459 8.01 2.10 -27.65
CA GLN A 459 7.31 1.00 -26.99
C GLN A 459 5.80 1.23 -26.91
N LEU A 460 5.34 2.46 -26.66
CA LEU A 460 3.91 2.80 -26.71
C LEU A 460 3.32 2.53 -28.10
N LYS A 461 3.99 2.97 -29.17
CA LYS A 461 3.57 2.72 -30.56
C LYS A 461 3.51 1.23 -30.87
N ASP A 462 4.48 0.46 -30.41
CA ASP A 462 4.52 -0.98 -30.61
C ASP A 462 3.37 -1.70 -29.89
N VAL A 463 2.98 -1.22 -28.69
CA VAL A 463 1.80 -1.72 -27.96
C VAL A 463 0.51 -1.35 -28.69
N ALA A 464 0.35 -0.10 -29.13
CA ALA A 464 -0.81 0.36 -29.89
C ALA A 464 -1.05 -0.46 -31.16
N ASN A 465 0.03 -0.81 -31.87
CA ASN A 465 0.00 -1.60 -33.10
C ASN A 465 -0.29 -3.09 -32.89
N LYS A 466 -0.05 -3.64 -31.69
CA LYS A 466 -0.35 -5.05 -31.35
C LYS A 466 -1.79 -5.24 -30.87
N SER A 467 -2.39 -4.19 -30.34
CA SER A 467 -3.77 -4.16 -29.83
C SER A 467 -4.80 -3.73 -30.87
N SER A 468 -4.36 -3.36 -32.08
CA SER A 468 -5.19 -3.08 -33.27
C SER A 468 -5.24 -4.27 -34.22
#